data_AF-A0A0F9KDW9-F1
#
_entry.id   AF-A0A0F9KDW9-F1
#
_cell.length_a   1.000
_cell.length_b   1.000
_cell.length_c   1.000
_cell.angle_alpha   90.00
_cell.angle_beta   90.00
_cell.angle_gamma   90.00
#
_symmetry.space_group_name_H-M   'P 1'
#
loop_
_entity.id
_entity.type
_entity.pdbx_description
1 polymer ?
#
loop_
_entity_poly.entity_id
_entity_poly.type
_entity_poly.pdbx_seq_one_letter_code
_entity_poly.pdbx_strand_id
1 'polypeptide(L)'
;PTGSDDPKTFSGNPMDLLNTTILQGEVGLAAGDIDVATINSYRDLVFPGVKFNFSIEKAPEAKAFIEKELLAPLGLYALTLADGKFSIRGFLPLPGTIVSQFSFSQDNVETLPTPAEAELINVVVHRFDHNGDKFAVGNVEIEAASETKFNQQGSHIIESLGMKSALQGFGLARLVAQGIFNRFADKNLTMKSLTAHWNEAALLEIGDFVKLSHPFVPNRVTGALGITDQFFVVTKVNRVYMKGQVKISLDDAAQVELGGGIDPAGLGPFKIAPNTVPEWTLATQPQKDAYMFVGDKTTGKYSDAVDAHPLA
;
A
#
# COMPACT_ATOMS: atom_id res chain seq x y z
N PRO A 1 -24.16 -21.65 -14.57
CA PRO A 1 -23.00 -21.21 -15.40
C PRO A 1 -22.94 -19.68 -15.37
N THR A 2 -21.77 -19.06 -15.22
CA THR A 2 -21.68 -17.59 -15.35
C THR A 2 -21.76 -17.25 -16.84
N GLY A 3 -22.72 -16.41 -17.23
CA GLY A 3 -22.94 -16.02 -18.63
C GLY A 3 -23.63 -14.67 -18.73
N SER A 4 -23.74 -14.12 -19.94
CA SER A 4 -24.46 -12.86 -20.20
C SER A 4 -25.93 -12.92 -19.77
N ASP A 5 -26.52 -14.11 -19.86
CA ASP A 5 -27.93 -14.34 -19.52
C ASP A 5 -28.11 -14.66 -18.03
N ASP A 6 -27.02 -15.00 -17.32
CA ASP A 6 -26.96 -15.32 -15.89
C ASP A 6 -25.74 -14.62 -15.25
N PRO A 7 -25.76 -13.27 -15.13
CA PRO A 7 -24.66 -12.53 -14.52
C PRO A 7 -24.54 -12.88 -13.04
N LYS A 8 -23.32 -13.16 -12.59
CA LYS A 8 -23.03 -13.33 -11.17
C LYS A 8 -22.68 -11.99 -10.55
N THR A 9 -23.42 -11.61 -9.52
CA THR A 9 -23.09 -10.47 -8.68
C THR A 9 -22.51 -10.94 -7.36
N PHE A 10 -21.45 -10.26 -6.91
CA PHE A 10 -20.92 -10.46 -5.57
C PHE A 10 -20.45 -9.14 -5.00
N SER A 11 -20.80 -8.92 -3.74
CA SER A 11 -20.45 -7.73 -3.00
C SER A 11 -20.00 -8.10 -1.60
N GLY A 12 -18.97 -7.42 -1.12
CA GLY A 12 -18.36 -7.70 0.17
C GLY A 12 -17.10 -6.89 0.36
N ASN A 13 -16.45 -7.10 1.51
CA ASN A 13 -15.11 -6.57 1.70
C ASN A 13 -14.15 -7.28 0.72
N PRO A 14 -13.29 -6.54 0.00
CA PRO A 14 -12.42 -7.13 -1.01
C PRO A 14 -11.44 -8.17 -0.45
N MET A 15 -11.04 -8.09 0.83
CA MET A 15 -10.18 -9.10 1.47
C MET A 15 -10.94 -10.37 1.81
N ASP A 16 -12.20 -10.27 2.22
CA ASP A 16 -13.05 -11.44 2.43
C ASP A 16 -13.36 -12.13 1.08
N LEU A 17 -13.66 -11.34 0.04
CA LEU A 17 -13.87 -11.84 -1.31
C LEU A 17 -12.61 -12.56 -1.84
N LEU A 18 -11.43 -11.96 -1.66
CA LEU A 18 -10.15 -12.58 -2.03
C LEU A 18 -9.98 -13.93 -1.32
N ASN A 19 -10.03 -13.94 0.01
CA ASN A 19 -9.70 -15.14 0.79
C ASN A 19 -10.74 -16.25 0.64
N THR A 20 -12.00 -15.95 0.94
CA THR A 20 -13.04 -16.98 1.09
C THR A 20 -13.70 -17.35 -0.24
N THR A 21 -14.03 -16.34 -1.04
CA THR A 21 -14.81 -16.56 -2.27
C THR A 21 -13.89 -17.02 -3.39
N ILE A 22 -12.77 -16.33 -3.60
CA ILE A 22 -11.94 -16.56 -4.79
C ILE A 22 -10.86 -17.61 -4.52
N LEU A 23 -9.96 -17.37 -3.56
CA LEU A 23 -8.82 -18.27 -3.33
C LEU A 23 -9.28 -19.65 -2.85
N GLN A 24 -10.16 -19.70 -1.85
CA GLN A 24 -10.68 -20.98 -1.34
C GLN A 24 -11.83 -21.53 -2.19
N GLY A 25 -12.80 -20.70 -2.58
CA GLY A 25 -14.03 -21.15 -3.23
C GLY A 25 -13.89 -21.48 -4.72
N GLU A 26 -13.20 -20.64 -5.49
CA GLU A 26 -13.14 -20.77 -6.96
C GLU A 26 -11.80 -21.31 -7.45
N VAL A 27 -10.68 -20.91 -6.83
CA VAL A 27 -9.33 -21.41 -7.16
C VAL A 27 -9.05 -22.75 -6.46
N GLY A 28 -9.64 -22.97 -5.28
CA GLY A 28 -9.51 -24.23 -4.53
C GLY A 28 -8.24 -24.36 -3.68
N LEU A 29 -7.62 -23.24 -3.29
CA LEU A 29 -6.50 -23.26 -2.34
C LEU A 29 -7.00 -23.63 -0.93
N ALA A 30 -6.26 -24.49 -0.23
CA ALA A 30 -6.57 -24.77 1.17
C ALA A 30 -6.19 -23.55 2.04
N ALA A 31 -6.91 -23.35 3.15
CA ALA A 31 -6.61 -22.24 4.07
C ALA A 31 -5.16 -22.29 4.62
N GLY A 32 -4.54 -23.46 4.68
CA GLY A 32 -3.13 -23.63 5.08
C GLY A 32 -2.12 -23.09 4.06
N ASP A 33 -2.52 -22.95 2.80
CA ASP A 33 -1.71 -22.44 1.69
C ASP A 33 -1.85 -20.91 1.54
N ILE A 34 -2.60 -20.27 2.43
CA ILE A 34 -2.92 -18.84 2.40
C ILE A 34 -2.47 -18.21 3.72
N ASP A 35 -1.80 -17.08 3.63
CA ASP A 35 -1.52 -16.21 4.76
C ASP A 35 -2.78 -15.44 5.18
N VAL A 36 -3.73 -16.17 5.74
CA VAL A 36 -5.04 -15.65 6.19
C VAL A 36 -4.87 -14.56 7.24
N ALA A 37 -3.82 -14.63 8.06
CA ALA A 37 -3.56 -13.67 9.12
C ALA A 37 -3.25 -12.27 8.56
N THR A 38 -2.37 -12.17 7.57
CA THR A 38 -2.06 -10.89 6.93
C THR A 38 -3.24 -10.35 6.13
N ILE A 39 -3.97 -11.20 5.41
CA ILE A 39 -5.17 -10.77 4.67
C ILE A 39 -6.24 -10.19 5.62
N ASN A 40 -6.50 -10.88 6.74
CA ASN A 40 -7.43 -10.39 7.77
C ASN A 40 -6.93 -9.11 8.43
N SER A 41 -5.62 -8.96 8.62
CA SER A 41 -5.04 -7.73 9.20
C SER A 41 -5.26 -6.53 8.28
N TYR A 42 -5.07 -6.68 6.96
CA TYR A 42 -5.42 -5.62 6.00
C TYR A 42 -6.92 -5.32 6.00
N ARG A 43 -7.78 -6.34 6.08
CA ARG A 43 -9.24 -6.15 6.20
C ARG A 43 -9.62 -5.33 7.43
N ASP A 44 -9.12 -5.73 8.59
CA ASP A 44 -9.58 -5.24 9.88
C ASP A 44 -8.95 -3.90 10.25
N LEU A 45 -7.72 -3.65 9.79
CA LEU A 45 -6.92 -2.52 10.24
C LEU A 45 -6.74 -1.43 9.18
N VAL A 46 -6.67 -1.79 7.89
CA VAL A 46 -6.39 -0.84 6.79
C VAL A 46 -7.66 -0.55 5.98
N PHE A 47 -8.46 -1.58 5.68
CA PHE A 47 -9.66 -1.44 4.87
C PHE A 47 -10.96 -1.78 5.62
N PRO A 48 -11.15 -1.31 6.88
CA PRO A 48 -12.36 -1.62 7.61
C PRO A 48 -13.56 -0.95 6.93
N GLY A 49 -14.60 -1.74 6.64
CA GLY A 49 -15.84 -1.24 6.04
C GLY A 49 -15.78 -0.96 4.54
N VAL A 50 -14.62 -1.09 3.89
CA VAL A 50 -14.51 -1.02 2.43
C VAL A 50 -15.33 -2.14 1.80
N LYS A 51 -16.09 -1.82 0.75
CA LYS A 51 -16.90 -2.80 0.01
C LYS A 51 -16.75 -2.62 -1.49
N PHE A 52 -16.52 -3.72 -2.18
CA PHE A 52 -16.61 -3.77 -3.64
C PHE A 52 -17.92 -4.43 -4.05
N ASN A 53 -18.38 -4.11 -5.25
CA ASN A 53 -19.56 -4.73 -5.86
C ASN A 53 -19.27 -5.03 -7.34
N PHE A 54 -19.16 -6.32 -7.64
CA PHE A 54 -18.91 -6.82 -8.97
C PHE A 54 -20.18 -7.37 -9.60
N SER A 55 -20.29 -7.17 -10.91
CA SER A 55 -21.23 -7.87 -11.78
C SER A 55 -20.43 -8.49 -12.91
N ILE A 56 -20.44 -9.82 -12.99
CA ILE A 56 -19.60 -10.58 -13.90
C ILE A 56 -20.47 -11.42 -14.84
N GLU A 57 -20.30 -11.19 -16.12
CA GLU A 57 -21.05 -11.85 -17.21
C GLU A 57 -20.29 -13.03 -17.82
N LYS A 58 -19.00 -13.19 -17.49
CA LYS A 58 -18.16 -14.31 -17.95
C LYS A 58 -17.09 -14.65 -16.93
N ALA A 59 -16.69 -15.91 -16.85
CA ALA A 59 -15.60 -16.31 -15.96
C ALA A 59 -14.31 -15.54 -16.30
N PRO A 60 -13.78 -14.71 -15.38
CA PRO A 60 -12.53 -14.00 -15.60
C PRO A 60 -11.35 -14.94 -15.36
N GLU A 61 -10.19 -14.60 -15.91
CA GLU A 61 -8.93 -15.25 -15.53
C GLU A 61 -8.59 -14.85 -14.09
N ALA A 62 -8.42 -15.84 -13.22
CA ALA A 62 -8.39 -15.62 -11.77
C ALA A 62 -7.24 -14.71 -11.33
N LYS A 63 -6.04 -14.88 -11.89
CA LYS A 63 -4.86 -14.06 -11.53
C LYS A 63 -5.07 -12.61 -11.93
N ALA A 64 -5.48 -12.34 -13.17
CA ALA A 64 -5.77 -11.00 -13.64
C ALA A 64 -6.90 -10.36 -12.84
N PHE A 65 -7.94 -11.10 -12.48
CA PHE A 65 -9.02 -10.60 -11.63
C PHE A 65 -8.49 -10.21 -10.25
N ILE A 66 -7.75 -11.09 -9.58
CA ILE A 66 -7.17 -10.80 -8.25
C ILE A 66 -6.27 -9.57 -8.33
N GLU A 67 -5.33 -9.53 -9.26
CA GLU A 67 -4.35 -8.44 -9.32
C GLU A 67 -4.96 -7.10 -9.73
N LYS A 68 -5.81 -7.08 -10.76
CA LYS A 68 -6.33 -5.82 -11.32
C LYS A 68 -7.59 -5.33 -10.62
N GLU A 69 -8.50 -6.24 -10.27
CA GLU A 69 -9.83 -5.85 -9.78
C GLU A 69 -9.90 -5.78 -8.26
N LEU A 70 -9.05 -6.54 -7.55
CA LEU A 70 -9.04 -6.57 -6.08
C LEU A 70 -7.81 -5.88 -5.49
N LEU A 71 -6.61 -6.26 -5.90
CA LEU A 71 -5.38 -5.82 -5.23
C LEU A 71 -4.92 -4.43 -5.68
N ALA A 72 -4.82 -4.16 -6.98
CA ALA A 72 -4.38 -2.85 -7.49
C ALA A 72 -5.23 -1.68 -6.98
N PRO A 73 -6.58 -1.76 -6.91
CA PRO A 73 -7.44 -0.70 -6.36
C PRO A 73 -7.26 -0.44 -4.87
N LEU A 74 -6.57 -1.35 -4.17
CA LEU A 74 -6.21 -1.22 -2.75
C LEU A 74 -4.72 -0.86 -2.58
N GLY A 75 -3.96 -0.65 -3.66
CA GLY A 75 -2.51 -0.46 -3.58
C GLY A 75 -1.78 -1.69 -3.05
N LEU A 76 -2.33 -2.88 -3.29
CA LEU A 76 -1.79 -4.17 -2.87
C LEU A 76 -1.23 -4.95 -4.07
N TYR A 77 -0.35 -5.90 -3.77
CA TYR A 77 0.13 -6.89 -4.72
C TYR A 77 0.25 -8.27 -4.05
N ALA A 78 0.14 -9.32 -4.87
CA ALA A 78 0.27 -10.69 -4.44
C ALA A 78 1.74 -11.14 -4.45
N LEU A 79 2.08 -12.04 -3.54
CA LEU A 79 3.37 -12.72 -3.51
C LEU A 79 3.22 -14.14 -2.95
N THR A 80 4.23 -14.95 -3.19
CA THR A 80 4.41 -16.24 -2.52
C THR A 80 5.52 -16.11 -1.49
N LEU A 81 5.22 -16.43 -0.24
CA LEU A 81 6.19 -16.45 0.85
C LEU A 81 7.13 -17.65 0.71
N ALA A 82 8.25 -17.63 1.43
CA ALA A 82 9.25 -18.69 1.43
C ALA A 82 8.72 -20.03 1.95
N ASP A 83 7.65 -20.01 2.75
CA ASP A 83 6.94 -21.21 3.20
C ASP A 83 5.93 -21.76 2.17
N GLY A 84 5.84 -21.13 1.00
CA GLY A 84 4.98 -21.52 -0.11
C GLY A 84 3.57 -20.94 -0.07
N LYS A 85 3.22 -20.15 0.95
CA LYS A 85 1.88 -19.58 1.07
C LYS A 85 1.66 -18.38 0.15
N PHE A 86 0.44 -18.24 -0.34
CA PHE A 86 -0.04 -17.00 -0.94
C PHE A 86 -0.23 -15.93 0.13
N SER A 87 0.36 -14.76 -0.08
CA SER A 87 0.17 -13.59 0.79
C SER A 87 0.03 -12.32 -0.05
N ILE A 88 -0.21 -11.21 0.63
CA ILE A 88 -0.33 -9.87 0.06
C ILE A 88 0.59 -8.90 0.77
N ARG A 89 1.02 -7.86 0.07
CA ARG A 89 1.70 -6.68 0.62
C ARG A 89 1.13 -5.43 -0.02
N GLY A 90 1.28 -4.30 0.67
CA GLY A 90 0.73 -3.03 0.22
C GLY A 90 1.74 -1.89 0.23
N PHE A 91 1.45 -0.85 -0.54
CA PHE A 91 2.13 0.44 -0.40
C PHE A 91 1.79 1.12 0.93
N LEU A 92 0.58 0.85 1.44
CA LEU A 92 0.16 1.18 2.79
C LEU A 92 0.67 0.09 3.76
N PRO A 93 1.48 0.46 4.78
CA PRO A 93 1.88 -0.49 5.81
C PRO A 93 0.68 -0.88 6.68
N LEU A 94 0.75 -2.05 7.31
CA LEU A 94 -0.18 -2.37 8.39
C LEU A 94 0.04 -1.41 9.57
N PRO A 95 -1.02 -1.02 10.29
CA PRO A 95 -0.90 -0.13 11.44
C PRO A 95 0.06 -0.66 12.51
N GLY A 96 0.99 0.18 12.94
CA GLY A 96 1.94 -0.12 14.00
C GLY A 96 3.33 0.42 13.67
N THR A 97 4.28 0.21 14.58
CA THR A 97 5.68 0.53 14.29
C THR A 97 6.20 -0.38 13.19
N ILE A 98 6.69 0.20 12.10
CA ILE A 98 7.39 -0.55 11.05
C ILE A 98 8.68 -1.12 11.66
N VAL A 99 8.78 -2.44 11.68
CA VAL A 99 9.96 -3.15 12.18
C VAL A 99 10.88 -3.48 11.03
N SER A 100 12.13 -3.01 11.14
CA SER A 100 13.20 -3.42 10.25
C SER A 100 13.57 -4.88 10.51
N GLN A 101 13.48 -5.74 9.50
CA GLN A 101 13.87 -7.16 9.59
C GLN A 101 15.39 -7.33 9.58
N PHE A 102 16.12 -6.37 9.00
CA PHE A 102 17.58 -6.38 8.97
C PHE A 102 18.15 -4.97 8.80
N SER A 103 19.37 -4.74 9.29
CA SER A 103 20.09 -3.49 9.11
C SER A 103 21.37 -3.72 8.31
N PHE A 104 21.39 -3.24 7.08
CA PHE A 104 22.57 -3.22 6.23
C PHE A 104 23.51 -2.08 6.63
N SER A 105 24.80 -2.38 6.67
CA SER A 105 25.89 -1.44 6.88
C SER A 105 26.99 -1.69 5.85
N GLN A 106 27.98 -0.80 5.78
CA GLN A 106 29.19 -1.04 4.98
C GLN A 106 29.88 -2.37 5.31
N ASP A 107 29.77 -2.85 6.55
CA ASP A 107 30.49 -4.03 7.03
C ASP A 107 29.83 -5.35 6.62
N ASN A 108 28.55 -5.33 6.24
CA ASN A 108 27.75 -6.53 5.97
C ASN A 108 27.18 -6.59 4.54
N VAL A 109 27.59 -5.64 3.69
CA VAL A 109 27.30 -5.64 2.26
C VAL A 109 28.59 -5.94 1.50
N GLU A 110 28.54 -6.89 0.58
CA GLU A 110 29.72 -7.32 -0.19
C GLU A 110 30.09 -6.33 -1.29
N THR A 111 29.11 -5.56 -1.75
CA THR A 111 29.25 -4.65 -2.89
C THR A 111 28.80 -3.26 -2.49
N LEU A 112 29.49 -2.25 -3.03
CA LEU A 112 29.04 -0.87 -2.98
C LEU A 112 27.59 -0.79 -3.52
N PRO A 113 26.62 -0.28 -2.74
CA PRO A 113 25.26 -0.12 -3.23
C PRO A 113 25.25 0.77 -4.48
N THR A 114 24.47 0.39 -5.49
CA THR A 114 24.33 1.18 -6.72
C THR A 114 23.06 2.03 -6.65
N PRO A 115 23.16 3.32 -6.25
CA PRO A 115 22.01 4.20 -6.14
C PRO A 115 21.43 4.51 -7.54
N ALA A 116 20.11 4.53 -7.61
CA ALA A 116 19.34 4.92 -8.78
C ALA A 116 18.07 5.67 -8.33
N GLU A 117 17.24 6.07 -9.30
CA GLU A 117 15.99 6.78 -9.06
C GLU A 117 14.80 5.87 -9.34
N ALA A 118 13.77 5.99 -8.51
CA ALA A 118 12.46 5.46 -8.83
C ALA A 118 11.84 6.23 -10.00
N GLU A 119 10.91 5.58 -10.70
CA GLU A 119 10.06 6.28 -11.66
C GLU A 119 9.21 7.33 -10.93
N LEU A 120 9.01 8.49 -11.56
CA LEU A 120 8.16 9.53 -11.02
C LEU A 120 6.71 9.08 -11.16
N ILE A 121 5.99 8.98 -10.05
CA ILE A 121 4.53 8.83 -10.04
C ILE A 121 3.98 9.86 -9.06
N ASN A 122 3.55 10.99 -9.61
CA ASN A 122 2.98 12.12 -8.87
C ASN A 122 1.57 12.49 -9.35
N VAL A 123 1.02 11.69 -10.26
CA VAL A 123 -0.39 11.72 -10.66
C VAL A 123 -0.93 10.30 -10.62
N VAL A 124 -2.02 10.08 -9.86
CA VAL A 124 -2.72 8.79 -9.82
C VAL A 124 -4.15 8.99 -10.28
N VAL A 125 -4.58 8.19 -11.26
CA VAL A 125 -5.93 8.25 -11.82
C VAL A 125 -6.67 6.97 -11.47
N HIS A 126 -7.71 7.07 -10.65
CA HIS A 126 -8.60 5.97 -10.35
C HIS A 126 -9.86 6.04 -11.22
N ARG A 127 -10.18 4.96 -11.94
CA ARG A 127 -11.40 4.84 -12.73
C ARG A 127 -12.30 3.75 -12.18
N PHE A 128 -13.54 4.12 -11.88
CA PHE A 128 -14.51 3.27 -11.20
C PHE A 128 -15.94 3.66 -11.56
N ASP A 129 -16.93 3.03 -10.91
CA ASP A 129 -18.34 3.10 -11.33
C ASP A 129 -18.54 2.63 -12.78
N HIS A 130 -17.99 1.45 -13.08
CA HIS A 130 -18.25 0.81 -14.37
C HIS A 130 -19.74 0.47 -14.50
N ASN A 131 -20.36 0.89 -15.61
CA ASN A 131 -21.79 0.71 -15.91
C ASN A 131 -22.08 -0.42 -16.91
N GLY A 132 -21.06 -1.18 -17.32
CA GLY A 132 -21.15 -2.23 -18.34
C GLY A 132 -20.43 -1.88 -19.65
N ASP A 133 -20.21 -0.59 -19.91
CA ASP A 133 -19.53 -0.10 -21.12
C ASP A 133 -18.31 0.77 -20.79
N LYS A 134 -18.44 1.68 -19.83
CA LYS A 134 -17.39 2.62 -19.44
C LYS A 134 -17.35 2.87 -17.94
N PHE A 135 -16.20 3.34 -17.47
CA PHE A 135 -16.08 3.93 -16.13
C PHE A 135 -16.77 5.30 -16.14
N ALA A 136 -17.77 5.47 -15.27
CA ALA A 136 -18.48 6.73 -15.15
C ALA A 136 -17.67 7.79 -14.39
N VAL A 137 -16.71 7.36 -13.56
CA VAL A 137 -15.88 8.24 -12.73
C VAL A 137 -14.40 8.04 -13.08
N GLY A 138 -13.68 9.15 -13.21
CA GLY A 138 -12.23 9.22 -13.24
C GLY A 138 -11.74 10.22 -12.20
N ASN A 139 -11.30 9.72 -11.04
CA ASN A 139 -10.74 10.53 -9.96
C ASN A 139 -9.24 10.74 -10.20
N VAL A 140 -8.80 12.00 -10.23
CA VAL A 140 -7.40 12.35 -10.48
C VAL A 140 -6.84 12.98 -9.21
N GLU A 141 -5.83 12.33 -8.63
CA GLU A 141 -5.06 12.84 -7.51
C GLU A 141 -3.70 13.31 -8.03
N ILE A 142 -3.25 14.49 -7.59
CA ILE A 142 -1.99 15.10 -8.01
C ILE A 142 -1.20 15.54 -6.78
N GLU A 143 0.05 15.10 -6.68
CA GLU A 143 0.99 15.60 -5.67
C GLU A 143 1.64 16.90 -6.17
N ALA A 144 0.96 18.02 -5.92
CA ALA A 144 1.31 19.32 -6.49
C ALA A 144 2.72 19.81 -6.11
N ALA A 145 3.21 19.47 -4.91
CA ALA A 145 4.57 19.84 -4.49
C ALA A 145 5.63 19.11 -5.33
N SER A 146 5.42 17.82 -5.60
CA SER A 146 6.26 17.04 -6.51
C SER A 146 6.20 17.56 -7.94
N GLU A 147 5.00 17.81 -8.46
CA GLU A 147 4.83 18.36 -9.81
C GLU A 147 5.60 19.67 -9.99
N THR A 148 5.49 20.58 -9.00
CA THR A 148 6.23 21.85 -9.02
C THR A 148 7.74 21.62 -8.95
N LYS A 149 8.20 20.68 -8.11
CA LYS A 149 9.62 20.37 -7.90
C LYS A 149 10.29 19.80 -9.16
N PHE A 150 9.62 18.90 -9.87
CA PHE A 150 10.19 18.22 -11.05
C PHE A 150 9.75 18.83 -12.39
N ASN A 151 8.72 19.68 -12.40
CA ASN A 151 8.08 20.21 -13.59
C ASN A 151 7.71 19.10 -14.61
N GLN A 152 7.26 17.97 -14.09
CA GLN A 152 6.94 16.75 -14.84
C GLN A 152 5.75 16.06 -14.17
N GLN A 153 4.92 15.40 -14.98
CA GLN A 153 3.85 14.52 -14.51
C GLN A 153 4.16 13.09 -14.92
N GLY A 154 4.23 12.19 -13.93
CA GLY A 154 4.25 10.75 -14.13
C GLY A 154 2.93 10.16 -13.66
N SER A 155 2.18 9.58 -14.59
CA SER A 155 0.81 9.12 -14.34
C SER A 155 0.73 7.61 -14.17
N HIS A 156 0.01 7.18 -13.14
CA HIS A 156 -0.38 5.79 -12.94
C HIS A 156 -1.91 5.67 -12.94
N ILE A 157 -2.44 4.75 -13.75
CA ILE A 157 -3.89 4.54 -13.90
C ILE A 157 -4.28 3.22 -13.22
N ILE A 158 -5.26 3.29 -12.33
CA ILE A 158 -5.85 2.15 -11.64
C ILE A 158 -7.33 2.09 -12.01
N GLU A 159 -7.78 0.95 -12.51
CA GLU A 159 -9.16 0.75 -12.94
C GLU A 159 -9.78 -0.41 -12.15
N SER A 160 -11.03 -0.26 -11.73
CA SER A 160 -11.76 -1.33 -11.02
C SER A 160 -13.23 -1.33 -11.40
N LEU A 161 -13.72 -2.49 -11.82
CA LEU A 161 -15.13 -2.76 -12.06
C LEU A 161 -15.92 -2.81 -10.74
N GLY A 162 -15.26 -3.23 -9.66
CA GLY A 162 -15.85 -3.46 -8.33
C GLY A 162 -15.92 -2.24 -7.45
N MET A 163 -15.00 -1.29 -7.61
CA MET A 163 -15.01 -0.05 -6.83
C MET A 163 -16.20 0.84 -7.23
N LYS A 164 -16.92 1.38 -6.24
CA LYS A 164 -18.09 2.24 -6.46
C LYS A 164 -18.01 3.52 -5.65
N SER A 165 -18.44 4.66 -6.21
CA SER A 165 -18.54 5.92 -5.47
C SER A 165 -19.46 5.79 -4.26
N ALA A 166 -20.61 5.13 -4.43
CA ALA A 166 -21.59 4.86 -3.38
C ALA A 166 -21.05 3.97 -2.24
N LEU A 167 -19.89 3.33 -2.42
CA LEU A 167 -19.23 2.45 -1.46
C LEU A 167 -17.84 2.98 -1.08
N GLN A 168 -17.72 4.30 -0.93
CA GLN A 168 -16.49 5.00 -0.47
C GLN A 168 -15.31 4.97 -1.46
N GLY A 169 -15.57 4.77 -2.76
CA GLY A 169 -14.52 4.70 -3.78
C GLY A 169 -13.60 5.94 -3.84
N PHE A 170 -14.11 7.14 -3.58
CA PHE A 170 -13.30 8.36 -3.55
C PHE A 170 -12.29 8.38 -2.40
N GLY A 171 -12.74 8.07 -1.18
CA GLY A 171 -11.85 8.02 -0.02
C GLY A 171 -10.76 6.96 -0.16
N LEU A 172 -11.13 5.79 -0.70
CA LEU A 172 -10.17 4.73 -1.00
C LEU A 172 -9.15 5.17 -2.07
N ALA A 173 -9.60 5.78 -3.17
CA ALA A 173 -8.74 6.27 -4.24
C ALA A 173 -7.68 7.26 -3.71
N ARG A 174 -8.09 8.19 -2.86
CA ARG A 174 -7.18 9.16 -2.24
C ARG A 174 -6.15 8.49 -1.34
N LEU A 175 -6.60 7.56 -0.49
CA LEU A 175 -5.71 6.82 0.41
C LEU A 175 -4.63 6.04 -0.37
N VAL A 176 -5.05 5.33 -1.42
CA VAL A 176 -4.13 4.55 -2.25
C VAL A 176 -3.18 5.46 -3.02
N ALA A 177 -3.67 6.59 -3.56
CA ALA A 177 -2.82 7.57 -4.24
C ALA A 177 -1.74 8.11 -3.30
N GLN A 178 -2.07 8.44 -2.05
CA GLN A 178 -1.10 8.89 -1.06
C GLN A 178 -0.01 7.83 -0.77
N GLY A 179 -0.41 6.56 -0.61
CA GLY A 179 0.55 5.47 -0.44
C GLY A 179 1.53 5.35 -1.62
N ILE A 180 1.06 5.58 -2.84
CA ILE A 180 1.89 5.62 -4.05
C ILE A 180 2.79 6.86 -4.04
N PHE A 181 2.26 8.04 -3.71
CA PHE A 181 3.05 9.28 -3.67
C PHE A 181 4.21 9.21 -2.68
N ASN A 182 4.00 8.64 -1.50
CA ASN A 182 5.07 8.43 -0.52
C ASN A 182 6.25 7.62 -1.04
N ARG A 183 6.00 6.76 -2.04
CA ARG A 183 7.00 5.87 -2.63
C ARG A 183 7.64 6.44 -3.89
N PHE A 184 6.88 7.20 -4.68
CA PHE A 184 7.24 7.49 -6.07
C PHE A 184 7.12 8.96 -6.47
N ALA A 185 6.43 9.81 -5.69
CA ALA A 185 6.26 11.22 -6.06
C ALA A 185 7.59 11.98 -6.03
N ASP A 186 8.55 11.56 -5.22
CA ASP A 186 9.81 12.28 -5.06
C ASP A 186 11.02 11.70 -5.82
N LYS A 187 10.78 10.82 -6.80
CA LYS A 187 11.83 10.02 -7.47
C LYS A 187 12.76 9.42 -6.41
N ASN A 188 12.15 8.72 -5.45
CA ASN A 188 12.83 8.20 -4.27
C ASN A 188 14.05 7.35 -4.64
N LEU A 189 15.00 7.28 -3.73
CA LEU A 189 16.25 6.57 -3.94
C LEU A 189 15.97 5.06 -4.08
N THR A 190 16.61 4.39 -5.04
CA THR A 190 16.55 2.92 -5.17
C THR A 190 17.95 2.33 -5.18
N MET A 191 18.10 1.11 -4.70
CA MET A 191 19.30 0.30 -4.87
C MET A 191 18.93 -0.82 -5.83
N LYS A 192 19.37 -0.73 -7.09
CA LYS A 192 19.01 -1.74 -8.10
C LYS A 192 19.61 -3.11 -7.80
N SER A 193 20.78 -3.14 -7.16
CA SER A 193 21.41 -4.37 -6.69
C SER A 193 22.27 -4.05 -5.47
N LEU A 194 21.98 -4.72 -4.37
CA LEU A 194 22.79 -4.84 -3.17
C LEU A 194 23.12 -6.32 -2.98
N THR A 195 24.38 -6.66 -2.76
CA THR A 195 24.78 -8.05 -2.48
C THR A 195 25.15 -8.17 -1.01
N ALA A 196 24.53 -9.11 -0.32
CA ALA A 196 24.83 -9.48 1.06
C ALA A 196 25.15 -10.98 1.14
N HIS A 197 25.84 -11.42 2.20
CA HIS A 197 26.06 -12.84 2.37
C HIS A 197 24.76 -13.56 2.76
N TRP A 198 24.82 -14.89 2.68
CA TRP A 198 23.69 -15.76 2.95
C TRP A 198 23.15 -15.57 4.37
N ASN A 199 24.04 -15.45 5.36
CA ASN A 199 23.66 -15.42 6.77
C ASN A 199 22.88 -14.15 7.14
N GLU A 200 23.11 -13.04 6.43
CA GLU A 200 22.43 -11.77 6.67
C GLU A 200 21.06 -11.71 5.97
N ALA A 201 20.98 -12.20 4.73
CA ALA A 201 19.87 -11.84 3.83
C ALA A 201 19.04 -13.02 3.31
N ALA A 202 19.36 -14.28 3.64
CA ALA A 202 18.66 -15.43 3.07
C ALA A 202 17.15 -15.46 3.38
N LEU A 203 16.79 -14.97 4.56
CA LEU A 203 15.40 -14.96 5.07
C LEU A 203 14.61 -13.72 4.64
N LEU A 204 15.24 -12.73 4.00
CA LEU A 204 14.53 -11.55 3.54
C LEU A 204 13.59 -11.89 2.38
N GLU A 205 12.42 -11.28 2.42
CA GLU A 205 11.34 -11.45 1.45
C GLU A 205 10.98 -10.13 0.77
N ILE A 206 10.28 -10.21 -0.36
CA ILE A 206 9.73 -9.02 -1.02
C ILE A 206 8.68 -8.41 -0.09
N GLY A 207 8.77 -7.10 0.12
CA GLY A 207 7.91 -6.35 1.04
C GLY A 207 8.47 -6.19 2.45
N ASP A 208 9.59 -6.85 2.80
CA ASP A 208 10.26 -6.63 4.08
C ASP A 208 10.86 -5.23 4.14
N PHE A 209 10.76 -4.61 5.31
CA PHE A 209 11.44 -3.36 5.61
C PHE A 209 12.83 -3.65 6.16
N VAL A 210 13.82 -2.91 5.68
CA VAL A 210 15.21 -2.98 6.12
C VAL A 210 15.77 -1.58 6.31
N LYS A 211 16.84 -1.47 7.08
CA LYS A 211 17.61 -0.22 7.20
C LYS A 211 18.90 -0.32 6.40
N LEU A 212 19.35 0.80 5.84
CA LEU A 212 20.66 0.90 5.19
C LEU A 212 21.43 2.11 5.73
N SER A 213 22.64 1.82 6.21
CA SER A 213 23.65 2.79 6.63
C SER A 213 24.88 2.65 5.74
N HIS A 214 25.18 3.63 4.91
CA HIS A 214 26.31 3.54 3.99
C HIS A 214 26.91 4.91 3.63
N PRO A 215 28.23 5.14 3.82
CA PRO A 215 28.84 6.47 3.69
C PRO A 215 28.91 6.99 2.24
N PHE A 216 28.87 6.09 1.25
CA PHE A 216 28.96 6.46 -0.17
C PHE A 216 27.62 6.48 -0.91
N VAL A 217 26.51 6.29 -0.20
CA VAL A 217 25.18 6.41 -0.80
C VAL A 217 24.72 7.88 -0.67
N PRO A 218 24.21 8.51 -1.75
CA PRO A 218 23.78 9.90 -1.70
C PRO A 218 22.56 10.08 -0.80
N ASN A 219 22.63 11.06 0.09
CA ASN A 219 21.51 11.50 0.90
C ASN A 219 20.74 12.60 0.15
N ARG A 220 19.53 12.28 -0.32
CA ARG A 220 18.69 13.20 -1.10
C ARG A 220 18.09 14.33 -0.27
N VAL A 221 18.04 14.20 1.06
CA VAL A 221 17.51 15.23 1.96
C VAL A 221 18.56 16.30 2.22
N THR A 222 19.80 15.90 2.50
CA THR A 222 20.89 16.84 2.84
C THR A 222 21.75 17.25 1.65
N GLY A 223 21.70 16.50 0.54
CA GLY A 223 22.57 16.70 -0.62
C GLY A 223 24.01 16.22 -0.42
N ALA A 224 24.32 15.59 0.71
CA ALA A 224 25.64 15.04 1.03
C ALA A 224 25.75 13.55 0.66
N LEU A 225 26.97 12.99 0.72
CA LEU A 225 27.18 11.55 0.73
C LEU A 225 27.03 11.00 2.15
N GLY A 226 26.35 9.87 2.28
CA GLY A 226 26.16 9.16 3.53
C GLY A 226 24.71 9.14 4.00
N ILE A 227 24.15 7.94 4.10
CA ILE A 227 22.87 7.69 4.77
C ILE A 227 23.09 6.86 6.03
N THR A 228 22.24 7.09 7.04
CA THR A 228 22.27 6.37 8.32
C THR A 228 20.86 5.94 8.65
N ASP A 229 20.68 4.64 8.91
CA ASP A 229 19.44 3.99 9.33
C ASP A 229 18.21 4.33 8.49
N GLN A 230 18.43 4.66 7.21
CA GLN A 230 17.34 5.00 6.31
C GLN A 230 16.57 3.74 5.95
N PHE A 231 15.24 3.82 6.03
CA PHE A 231 14.36 2.70 5.71
C PHE A 231 14.22 2.47 4.21
N PHE A 232 14.24 1.20 3.83
CA PHE A 232 13.95 0.71 2.50
C PHE A 232 12.98 -0.46 2.58
N VAL A 233 12.26 -0.72 1.49
CA VAL A 233 11.53 -1.97 1.28
C VAL A 233 12.28 -2.84 0.28
N VAL A 234 12.33 -4.14 0.53
CA VAL A 234 12.88 -5.13 -0.41
C VAL A 234 11.89 -5.32 -1.56
N THR A 235 12.32 -5.04 -2.79
CA THR A 235 11.47 -5.15 -4.00
C THR A 235 11.82 -6.35 -4.86
N LYS A 236 13.02 -6.90 -4.70
CA LYS A 236 13.47 -8.10 -5.40
C LYS A 236 14.47 -8.85 -4.55
N VAL A 237 14.40 -10.18 -4.60
CA VAL A 237 15.35 -11.08 -3.95
C VAL A 237 15.79 -12.14 -4.95
N ASN A 238 17.10 -12.33 -5.12
CA ASN A 238 17.69 -13.38 -5.93
C ASN A 238 18.79 -14.10 -5.13
N ARG A 239 18.55 -15.37 -4.82
CA ARG A 239 19.42 -16.22 -4.00
C ARG A 239 20.40 -16.96 -4.90
N VAL A 240 21.69 -16.62 -4.80
CA VAL A 240 22.76 -17.24 -5.57
C VAL A 240 23.40 -18.35 -4.74
N TYR A 241 22.74 -19.51 -4.71
CA TYR A 241 23.11 -20.66 -3.88
C TYR A 241 24.58 -21.07 -4.02
N MET A 242 25.08 -21.14 -5.26
CA MET A 242 26.47 -21.55 -5.55
C MET A 242 27.54 -20.62 -4.97
N LYS A 243 27.17 -19.38 -4.61
CA LYS A 243 28.09 -18.38 -4.04
C LYS A 243 27.78 -18.03 -2.59
N GLY A 244 26.72 -18.59 -2.00
CA GLY A 244 26.27 -18.19 -0.66
C GLY A 244 25.94 -16.69 -0.57
N GLN A 245 25.35 -16.14 -1.63
CA GLN A 245 25.06 -14.71 -1.76
C GLN A 245 23.58 -14.47 -2.00
N VAL A 246 23.09 -13.32 -1.54
CA VAL A 246 21.74 -12.84 -1.86
C VAL A 246 21.87 -11.48 -2.51
N LYS A 247 21.29 -11.34 -3.70
CA LYS A 247 21.16 -10.07 -4.40
C LYS A 247 19.77 -9.53 -4.18
N ILE A 248 19.69 -8.34 -3.61
CA ILE A 248 18.43 -7.68 -3.30
C ILE A 248 18.33 -6.33 -4.00
N SER A 249 17.11 -5.95 -4.36
CA SER A 249 16.79 -4.59 -4.78
C SER A 249 15.99 -3.91 -3.67
N LEU A 250 16.30 -2.64 -3.42
CA LEU A 250 15.71 -1.86 -2.35
C LEU A 250 15.09 -0.58 -2.91
N ASP A 251 13.89 -0.23 -2.45
CA ASP A 251 13.26 1.07 -2.76
C ASP A 251 13.07 1.85 -1.46
N ASP A 252 13.46 3.12 -1.48
CA ASP A 252 13.40 4.00 -0.31
C ASP A 252 11.97 4.13 0.22
N ALA A 253 11.87 3.95 1.54
CA ALA A 253 10.63 3.89 2.29
C ALA A 253 10.60 4.92 3.43
N ALA A 254 11.54 5.87 3.47
CA ALA A 254 11.66 6.83 4.58
C ALA A 254 10.38 7.63 4.82
N GLN A 255 9.68 8.04 3.75
CA GLN A 255 8.41 8.79 3.86
C GLN A 255 7.24 7.93 4.38
N VAL A 256 7.37 6.61 4.30
CA VAL A 256 6.36 5.67 4.82
C VAL A 256 6.44 5.57 6.34
N GLU A 257 7.66 5.61 6.91
CA GLU A 257 7.87 5.66 8.36
C GLU A 257 7.39 6.98 8.97
N LEU A 258 7.65 8.10 8.29
CA LEU A 258 7.33 9.44 8.78
C LEU A 258 5.83 9.80 8.71
N GLY A 259 4.97 8.86 8.30
CA GLY A 259 3.54 9.11 8.18
C GLY A 259 3.22 10.22 7.17
N GLY A 260 3.96 10.30 6.05
CA GLY A 260 3.60 11.22 4.98
C GLY A 260 2.20 10.87 4.45
N GLY A 261 1.13 11.52 4.91
CA GLY A 261 -0.25 11.23 4.46
C GLY A 261 -0.88 9.92 4.93
N ILE A 262 -0.29 9.28 5.94
CA ILE A 262 -0.84 8.18 6.77
C ILE A 262 -0.53 8.63 8.20
N ASP A 263 -1.40 8.40 9.21
CA ASP A 263 -1.21 8.90 10.59
C ASP A 263 0.28 9.12 10.96
N PRO A 264 0.69 10.32 11.43
CA PRO A 264 2.08 10.65 11.81
C PRO A 264 2.78 9.62 12.72
N ALA A 265 2.03 8.74 13.40
CA ALA A 265 2.53 7.61 14.18
C ALA A 265 2.77 6.31 13.37
N GLY A 266 2.65 6.33 12.04
CA GLY A 266 2.81 5.16 11.16
C GLY A 266 1.64 4.16 11.23
N LEU A 267 0.49 4.55 11.77
CA LEU A 267 -0.62 3.63 12.10
C LEU A 267 -1.61 3.35 10.96
N GLY A 268 -1.21 3.47 9.69
CA GLY A 268 -2.11 3.21 8.56
C GLY A 268 -3.21 4.28 8.38
N PRO A 269 -4.23 4.02 7.54
CA PRO A 269 -5.29 5.00 7.26
C PRO A 269 -5.95 5.48 8.55
N PHE A 270 -6.31 6.77 8.59
CA PHE A 270 -6.94 7.36 9.76
C PHE A 270 -8.16 6.54 10.21
N LYS A 271 -8.14 6.04 11.44
CA LYS A 271 -9.27 5.28 12.00
C LYS A 271 -10.39 6.26 12.32
N ILE A 272 -11.62 6.05 11.88
CA ILE A 272 -12.72 6.90 12.37
C ILE A 272 -12.93 6.62 13.86
N ALA A 273 -13.03 7.68 14.66
CA ALA A 273 -13.24 7.59 16.10
C ALA A 273 -14.50 6.74 16.41
N PRO A 274 -14.37 5.60 17.12
CA PRO A 274 -15.53 4.80 17.51
C PRO A 274 -16.34 5.51 18.60
N ASN A 275 -17.61 5.14 18.78
CA ASN A 275 -18.49 5.73 19.81
C ASN A 275 -17.96 5.62 21.25
N THR A 276 -16.96 4.77 21.50
CA THR A 276 -16.29 4.64 22.81
C THR A 276 -15.22 5.70 23.05
N VAL A 277 -14.78 6.40 22.02
CA VAL A 277 -13.86 7.55 22.12
C VAL A 277 -14.69 8.82 22.34
N PRO A 278 -14.37 9.66 23.34
CA PRO A 278 -15.07 10.92 23.57
C PRO A 278 -15.02 11.83 22.35
N GLU A 279 -15.95 12.77 22.23
CA GLU A 279 -15.92 13.81 21.18
C GLU A 279 -14.61 14.60 21.17
N TRP A 280 -14.28 15.24 20.04
CA TRP A 280 -12.99 15.90 19.81
C TRP A 280 -12.51 16.78 20.97
N THR A 281 -13.37 17.59 21.56
CA THR A 281 -13.02 18.46 22.71
C THR A 281 -12.59 17.68 23.96
N LEU A 282 -13.12 16.48 24.16
CA LEU A 282 -12.89 15.62 25.32
C LEU A 282 -11.90 14.48 25.04
N ALA A 283 -11.55 14.26 23.77
CA ALA A 283 -10.56 13.27 23.36
C ALA A 283 -9.16 13.67 23.85
N THR A 284 -8.40 12.70 24.36
CA THR A 284 -6.99 12.87 24.71
C THR A 284 -6.14 13.07 23.46
N GLN A 285 -4.96 13.68 23.59
CA GLN A 285 -4.07 13.88 22.45
C GLN A 285 -3.74 12.58 21.70
N PRO A 286 -3.42 11.45 22.37
CA PRO A 286 -3.21 10.17 21.67
C PRO A 286 -4.44 9.67 20.90
N GLN A 287 -5.67 9.99 21.35
CA GLN A 287 -6.89 9.65 20.61
C GLN A 287 -7.08 10.56 19.39
N LYS A 288 -6.71 11.85 19.52
CA LYS A 288 -6.71 12.79 18.39
C LYS A 288 -5.70 12.41 17.31
N ASP A 289 -4.54 11.90 17.74
CA ASP A 289 -3.51 11.43 16.83
C ASP A 289 -3.94 10.11 16.15
N ALA A 290 -4.56 9.19 16.90
CA ALA A 290 -4.93 7.87 16.40
C ALA A 290 -6.24 7.82 15.57
N TYR A 291 -7.14 8.81 15.69
CA TYR A 291 -8.47 8.77 15.08
C TYR A 291 -8.82 10.04 14.29
N MET A 292 -9.48 9.84 13.15
CA MET A 292 -10.23 10.88 12.45
C MET A 292 -11.60 11.06 13.12
N PHE A 293 -11.91 12.30 13.45
CA PHE A 293 -13.22 12.66 13.98
C PHE A 293 -14.13 13.02 12.81
N VAL A 294 -15.42 12.74 12.92
CA VAL A 294 -16.41 13.14 11.91
C VAL A 294 -17.04 14.44 12.37
N GLY A 295 -17.04 15.45 11.50
CA GLY A 295 -17.72 16.71 11.77
C GLY A 295 -19.24 16.55 11.80
N ASP A 296 -19.91 17.48 12.48
CA ASP A 296 -21.34 17.60 12.42
C ASP A 296 -21.82 17.75 10.97
N LYS A 297 -22.85 16.99 10.60
CA LYS A 297 -23.34 16.88 9.22
C LYS A 297 -23.85 18.21 8.66
N THR A 298 -24.31 19.11 9.52
CA THR A 298 -24.94 20.39 9.11
C THR A 298 -23.89 21.49 8.97
N THR A 299 -22.90 21.48 9.85
CA THR A 299 -21.91 22.55 9.96
C THR A 299 -20.55 22.20 9.37
N GLY A 300 -20.27 20.91 9.14
CA GLY A 300 -18.98 20.41 8.67
C GLY A 300 -17.84 20.57 9.70
N LYS A 301 -18.18 20.72 10.99
CA LYS A 301 -17.25 21.12 12.06
C LYS A 301 -17.17 20.10 13.18
N TYR A 302 -16.04 20.05 13.88
CA TYR A 302 -15.91 19.34 15.15
C TYR A 302 -16.68 20.03 16.28
N SER A 303 -16.74 19.38 17.45
CA SER A 303 -17.41 19.92 18.64
C SER A 303 -16.79 21.19 19.22
N ASP A 304 -15.62 21.62 18.73
CA ASP A 304 -14.96 22.91 19.04
C ASP A 304 -15.15 23.97 17.93
N ALA A 305 -16.02 23.71 16.94
CA ALA A 305 -16.30 24.57 15.79
C ALA A 305 -15.13 24.78 14.80
N VAL A 306 -14.04 24.01 14.92
CA VAL A 306 -12.99 23.89 13.90
C VAL A 306 -13.52 23.05 12.74
N ASP A 307 -13.11 23.40 11.51
CA ASP A 307 -13.50 22.64 10.32
C ASP A 307 -13.01 21.20 10.44
N ALA A 308 -13.93 20.27 10.29
CA ALA A 308 -13.62 18.85 10.36
C ALA A 308 -12.83 18.41 9.13
N HIS A 309 -12.17 17.25 9.21
CA HIS A 309 -11.60 16.65 8.02
C HIS A 309 -12.72 16.43 6.98
N PRO A 310 -12.57 16.97 5.76
CA PRO A 310 -13.59 16.84 4.74
C PRO A 310 -13.69 15.39 4.32
N LEU A 311 -14.70 14.70 4.85
CA LEU A 311 -15.28 13.53 4.21
C LEU A 311 -16.38 14.03 3.27
N ALA A 312 -15.97 14.50 2.10
CA ALA A 312 -16.86 14.80 0.99
C ALA A 312 -16.41 14.01 -0.24
#